data_AF-A0A7R8CDD5-F1
#
_entry.id   AF-A0A7R8CDD5-F1
#
_cell.length_a   1.000
_cell.length_b   1.000
_cell.length_c   1.000
_cell.angle_alpha   90.00
_cell.angle_beta   90.00
_cell.angle_gamma   90.00
#
_symmetry.space_group_name_H-M   'P 1'
#
loop_
_entity.id
_entity.type
_entity.pdbx_description
1 polymer ?
#
loop_
_entity_poly.entity_id
_entity_poly.type
_entity_poly.pdbx_seq_one_letter_code
_entity_poly.pdbx_strand_id
1 'polypeptide(L)'
;METLDIASKTFMQDFVCDGNDALNFKLVRMESDIRDDSTSFKPEMVHQIYGENENIFGYRGLKVDFWMTAGSLKCYLNQTADETINPKKAEGVLPDEVIPPLVKLLAPGQALSSLSEFLKAVKKDEEFTPIGNKLSSFTLDGSDKVVRNYEIYEADESIKGFREYHAKLQPWIMFYIDAASYIDIDDENWKFYLLFERTNINGSPRYYIAGYMTIYKYYAYPDKIRPRISQMLILPPYQKQGLGAKLLDIISKTFWDDSNVVDITGE
;
A
#
# COMPACT_ATOMS: atom_id res chain seq x y z
N MET A 1 -5.90 9.97 -47.44
CA MET A 1 -5.91 10.57 -46.09
C MET A 1 -6.46 9.59 -45.07
N GLU A 2 -7.61 8.97 -45.29
CA GLU A 2 -8.17 7.92 -44.41
C GLU A 2 -7.23 6.75 -44.09
N THR A 3 -6.50 6.22 -45.07
CA THR A 3 -5.59 5.07 -44.86
C THR A 3 -4.33 5.41 -44.06
N LEU A 4 -3.86 6.66 -44.10
CA LEU A 4 -2.74 7.14 -43.29
C LEU A 4 -3.16 7.38 -41.84
N ASP A 5 -4.39 7.88 -41.63
CA ASP A 5 -4.99 8.11 -40.30
C ASP A 5 -5.31 6.78 -39.58
N ILE A 6 -5.74 5.75 -40.31
CA ILE A 6 -5.94 4.40 -39.75
C ILE A 6 -4.59 3.78 -39.34
N ALA A 7 -3.55 3.89 -40.18
CA ALA A 7 -2.24 3.33 -39.88
C ALA A 7 -1.53 4.02 -38.71
N SER A 8 -1.67 5.35 -38.55
CA SER A 8 -1.12 6.07 -37.39
C SER A 8 -1.86 5.70 -36.11
N LYS A 9 -3.20 5.57 -36.17
CA LYS A 9 -4.01 5.08 -35.03
C LYS A 9 -3.64 3.67 -34.61
N THR A 10 -3.49 2.74 -35.55
CA THR A 10 -3.06 1.36 -35.23
C THR A 10 -1.64 1.33 -34.66
N PHE A 11 -0.71 2.16 -35.16
CA PHE A 11 0.63 2.26 -34.60
C PHE A 11 0.63 2.77 -33.15
N MET A 12 -0.16 3.80 -32.85
CA MET A 12 -0.24 4.38 -31.51
C MET A 12 -0.90 3.46 -30.48
N GLN A 13 -1.85 2.62 -30.92
CA GLN A 13 -2.50 1.63 -30.05
C GLN A 13 -1.52 0.63 -29.44
N ASP A 14 -0.47 0.23 -30.17
CA ASP A 14 0.55 -0.69 -29.64
C ASP A 14 1.37 -0.09 -28.49
N PHE A 15 1.31 1.23 -28.27
CA PHE A 15 2.02 1.94 -27.20
C PHE A 15 1.12 2.27 -26.01
N VAL A 16 -0.09 1.70 -25.96
CA VAL A 16 -0.97 1.82 -24.80
C VAL A 16 -0.77 0.59 -23.92
N CYS A 17 -0.28 0.80 -22.71
CA CYS A 17 -0.13 -0.23 -21.69
C CYS A 17 -1.25 -0.13 -20.65
N ASP A 18 -1.78 -1.27 -20.20
CA ASP A 18 -2.60 -1.32 -19.00
C ASP A 18 -1.71 -1.05 -17.77
N GLY A 19 -2.08 -0.06 -16.96
CA GLY A 19 -1.33 0.37 -15.79
C GLY A 19 -1.34 -0.65 -14.65
N ASN A 20 -2.42 -1.42 -14.48
CA ASN A 20 -2.47 -2.49 -13.49
C ASN A 20 -1.48 -3.61 -13.84
N ASP A 21 -1.37 -3.94 -15.13
CA ASP A 21 -0.39 -4.92 -15.63
C ASP A 21 1.04 -4.39 -15.60
N ALA A 22 1.24 -3.10 -15.91
CA ALA A 22 2.57 -2.49 -15.94
C ALA A 22 3.23 -2.41 -14.55
N LEU A 23 2.45 -2.13 -13.49
CA LEU A 23 2.96 -1.98 -12.13
C LEU A 23 3.25 -3.33 -11.48
N ASN A 24 4.38 -3.44 -10.78
CA ASN A 24 4.82 -4.64 -10.08
C ASN A 24 5.21 -4.28 -8.65
N PHE A 25 4.41 -4.75 -7.70
CA PHE A 25 4.58 -4.46 -6.29
C PHE A 25 5.37 -5.53 -5.55
N LYS A 26 6.19 -5.10 -4.58
CA LYS A 26 6.84 -5.99 -3.61
C LYS A 26 6.88 -5.34 -2.22
N LEU A 27 6.68 -6.17 -1.19
CA LEU A 27 7.04 -5.87 0.18
C LEU A 27 8.31 -6.65 0.52
N VAL A 28 9.46 -6.00 0.34
CA VAL A 28 10.78 -6.61 0.41
C VAL A 28 11.19 -6.76 1.87
N ARG A 29 11.35 -8.01 2.33
CA ARG A 29 11.81 -8.36 3.68
C ARG A 29 13.32 -8.56 3.72
N MET A 30 13.88 -9.04 2.62
CA MET A 30 15.31 -9.31 2.44
C MET A 30 15.71 -9.20 0.97
N GLU A 31 17.02 -9.11 0.70
CA GLU A 31 17.53 -8.89 -0.65
C GLU A 31 17.12 -9.97 -1.66
N SER A 32 16.96 -11.24 -1.23
CA SER A 32 16.54 -12.31 -2.13
C SER A 32 15.15 -12.11 -2.73
N ASP A 33 14.25 -11.40 -2.03
CA ASP A 33 12.88 -11.16 -2.49
C ASP A 33 12.83 -10.30 -3.76
N ILE A 34 13.87 -9.49 -4.00
CA ILE A 34 14.00 -8.66 -5.20
C ILE A 34 14.05 -9.51 -6.47
N ARG A 35 14.69 -10.69 -6.39
CA ARG A 35 14.85 -11.61 -7.52
C ARG A 35 13.81 -12.73 -7.54
N ASP A 36 12.97 -12.79 -6.53
CA ASP A 36 11.92 -13.80 -6.41
C ASP A 36 10.58 -13.23 -6.89
N ASP A 37 10.23 -13.50 -8.15
CA ASP A 37 8.98 -13.04 -8.74
C ASP A 37 7.72 -13.57 -8.03
N SER A 38 7.82 -14.64 -7.23
CA SER A 38 6.67 -15.15 -6.46
C SER A 38 6.24 -14.23 -5.31
N THR A 39 7.10 -13.30 -4.91
CA THR A 39 6.80 -12.27 -3.89
C THR A 39 6.13 -11.03 -4.49
N SER A 40 6.00 -10.97 -5.81
CA SER A 40 5.38 -9.86 -6.51
C SER A 40 3.86 -9.93 -6.44
N PHE A 41 3.21 -8.77 -6.38
CA PHE A 41 1.76 -8.63 -6.47
C PHE A 41 1.39 -7.41 -7.32
N LYS A 42 0.10 -7.28 -7.64
CA LYS A 42 -0.43 -6.26 -8.55
C LYS A 42 -1.39 -5.32 -7.81
N PRO A 43 -1.52 -4.06 -8.25
CA PRO A 43 -2.66 -3.22 -7.85
C PRO A 43 -3.96 -3.88 -8.30
N GLU A 44 -5.07 -3.54 -7.62
CA GLU A 44 -6.41 -3.83 -8.14
C GLU A 44 -6.93 -2.70 -9.03
N MET A 45 -6.44 -1.48 -8.78
CA MET A 45 -6.81 -0.29 -9.53
C MET A 45 -5.66 0.71 -9.55
N VAL A 46 -5.59 1.50 -10.62
CA VAL A 46 -4.65 2.62 -10.78
C VAL A 46 -5.33 3.88 -11.34
N HIS A 47 -6.66 3.92 -11.41
CA HIS A 47 -7.39 5.06 -11.98
C HIS A 47 -7.12 6.39 -11.25
N GLN A 48 -6.85 6.34 -9.95
CA GLN A 48 -6.49 7.53 -9.16
C GLN A 48 -5.10 8.08 -9.50
N ILE A 49 -4.29 7.31 -10.25
CA ILE A 49 -2.91 7.63 -10.61
C ILE A 49 -2.79 7.96 -12.11
N TYR A 50 -3.38 7.10 -12.96
CA TYR A 50 -3.26 7.17 -14.41
C TYR A 50 -4.59 7.48 -15.12
N GLY A 51 -5.61 7.92 -14.36
CA GLY A 51 -6.92 8.32 -14.88
C GLY A 51 -7.87 7.15 -15.12
N GLU A 52 -9.14 7.45 -15.37
CA GLU A 52 -10.27 6.50 -15.42
C GLU A 52 -10.08 5.27 -16.32
N ASN A 53 -9.31 5.40 -17.40
CA ASN A 53 -9.06 4.28 -18.32
C ASN A 53 -7.93 3.36 -17.87
N GLU A 54 -7.21 3.72 -16.79
CA GLU A 54 -6.09 2.97 -16.21
C GLU A 54 -4.96 2.65 -17.20
N ASN A 55 -4.88 3.42 -18.29
CA ASN A 55 -3.95 3.22 -19.38
C ASN A 55 -2.80 4.21 -19.31
N ILE A 56 -1.61 3.76 -19.72
CA ILE A 56 -0.40 4.56 -19.83
C ILE A 56 0.04 4.55 -21.29
N PHE A 57 0.06 5.72 -21.92
CA PHE A 57 0.44 5.89 -23.31
C PHE A 57 1.94 6.12 -23.49
N GLY A 58 2.47 5.59 -24.60
CA GLY A 58 3.77 5.92 -25.14
C GLY A 58 4.85 4.85 -24.94
N TYR A 59 4.46 3.65 -24.49
CA TYR A 59 5.40 2.57 -24.16
C TYR A 59 4.93 1.22 -24.69
N ARG A 60 5.89 0.40 -25.13
CA ARG A 60 5.71 -1.04 -25.33
C ARG A 60 6.47 -1.81 -24.25
N GLY A 61 5.86 -2.86 -23.71
CA GLY A 61 6.47 -3.66 -22.65
C GLY A 61 6.79 -2.84 -21.39
N LEU A 62 5.92 -1.88 -21.04
CA LEU A 62 6.14 -1.06 -19.86
C LEU A 62 6.12 -1.93 -18.60
N LYS A 63 7.17 -1.80 -17.80
CA LYS A 63 7.27 -2.39 -16.47
C LYS A 63 7.67 -1.31 -15.48
N VAL A 64 6.91 -1.21 -14.39
CA VAL A 64 7.16 -0.28 -13.29
C VAL A 64 7.33 -1.09 -12.01
N ASP A 65 8.55 -1.19 -11.53
CA ASP A 65 8.83 -1.74 -10.21
C ASP A 65 8.48 -0.69 -9.16
N PHE A 66 7.56 -1.02 -8.27
CA PHE A 66 7.21 -0.22 -7.11
C PHE A 66 7.38 -1.11 -5.88
N TRP A 67 8.53 -0.99 -5.23
CA TRP A 67 8.89 -1.86 -4.12
C TRP A 67 8.94 -1.04 -2.84
N MET A 68 8.46 -1.61 -1.74
CA MET A 68 8.64 -1.04 -0.41
C MET A 68 9.36 -2.02 0.52
N THR A 69 10.16 -1.51 1.45
CA THR A 69 10.63 -2.32 2.57
C THR A 69 9.44 -2.73 3.44
N ALA A 70 9.40 -3.99 3.88
CA ALA A 70 8.21 -4.57 4.51
C ALA A 70 7.93 -4.05 5.93
N GLY A 71 8.91 -3.46 6.62
CA GLY A 71 8.75 -2.82 7.92
C GLY A 71 8.56 -1.31 7.81
N SER A 72 9.62 -0.59 7.44
CA SER A 72 9.70 0.89 7.46
C SER A 72 9.16 1.61 6.23
N LEU A 73 8.71 0.87 5.20
CA LEU A 73 8.02 1.38 4.01
C LEU A 73 8.83 2.39 3.19
N LYS A 74 10.16 2.24 3.13
CA LYS A 74 10.99 2.97 2.16
C LYS A 74 10.73 2.44 0.76
N CYS A 75 10.62 3.30 -0.23
CA CYS A 75 10.15 2.95 -1.57
C CYS A 75 11.28 3.04 -2.60
N TYR A 76 11.31 2.10 -3.53
CA TYR A 76 12.10 2.14 -4.75
C TYR A 76 11.16 2.07 -5.95
N LEU A 77 11.38 2.99 -6.90
CA LEU A 77 10.64 3.08 -8.16
C LEU A 77 11.62 2.88 -9.31
N ASN A 78 11.29 2.01 -10.25
CA ASN A 78 12.07 1.82 -11.46
C ASN A 78 11.16 1.57 -12.66
N GLN A 79 11.41 2.30 -13.75
CA GLN A 79 10.66 2.20 -14.99
C GLN A 79 11.57 1.60 -16.07
N THR A 80 11.07 0.59 -16.75
CA THR A 80 11.68 0.01 -17.96
C THR A 80 10.61 -0.15 -19.03
N ALA A 81 11.00 -0.05 -20.30
CA ALA A 81 10.14 -0.35 -21.43
C ALA A 81 10.99 -0.92 -22.57
N ASP A 82 10.41 -1.78 -23.40
CA ASP A 82 11.07 -2.31 -24.58
C ASP A 82 11.25 -1.23 -25.65
N GLU A 83 10.23 -0.37 -25.80
CA GLU A 83 10.23 0.76 -26.71
C GLU A 83 9.47 1.95 -26.13
N THR A 84 9.95 3.17 -26.37
CA THR A 84 9.23 4.42 -26.10
C THR A 84 8.86 5.07 -27.42
N ILE A 85 7.63 5.55 -27.52
CA ILE A 85 7.10 6.11 -28.77
C ILE A 85 7.94 7.31 -29.21
N ASN A 86 8.25 7.37 -30.51
CA ASN A 86 8.89 8.54 -31.08
C ASN A 86 7.82 9.60 -31.40
N PRO A 87 7.87 10.81 -30.79
CA PRO A 87 6.84 11.83 -31.01
C PRO A 87 6.65 12.21 -32.49
N LYS A 88 7.70 12.10 -33.32
CA LYS A 88 7.59 12.36 -34.77
C LYS A 88 6.70 11.34 -35.49
N LYS A 89 6.61 10.11 -34.98
CA LYS A 89 5.73 9.05 -35.50
C LYS A 89 4.32 9.10 -34.88
N ALA A 90 4.14 9.87 -33.82
CA ALA A 90 2.90 10.02 -33.06
C ALA A 90 2.30 11.42 -33.20
N GLU A 91 2.53 12.10 -34.33
CA GLU A 91 1.96 13.41 -34.62
C GLU A 91 2.24 14.48 -33.54
N GLY A 92 3.36 14.34 -32.83
CA GLY A 92 3.79 15.24 -31.75
C GLY A 92 3.28 14.88 -30.35
N VAL A 93 2.46 13.83 -30.20
CA VAL A 93 2.00 13.36 -28.88
C VAL A 93 3.19 12.78 -28.10
N LEU A 94 3.30 13.18 -26.83
CA LEU A 94 4.36 12.76 -25.93
C LEU A 94 3.93 11.52 -25.12
N PRO A 95 4.88 10.65 -24.72
CA PRO A 95 4.58 9.57 -23.76
C PRO A 95 4.18 10.15 -22.40
N ASP A 96 3.34 9.41 -21.68
CA ASP A 96 2.86 9.81 -20.35
C ASP A 96 3.99 9.76 -19.31
N GLU A 97 3.93 10.67 -18.34
CA GLU A 97 4.82 10.63 -17.18
C GLU A 97 4.41 9.50 -16.22
N VAL A 98 5.26 8.48 -16.05
CA VAL A 98 4.92 7.29 -15.25
C VAL A 98 5.31 7.44 -13.78
N ILE A 99 6.56 7.82 -13.50
CA ILE A 99 7.08 7.92 -12.13
C ILE A 99 6.55 9.13 -11.34
N PRO A 100 6.43 10.35 -11.91
CA PRO A 100 6.01 11.53 -11.15
C PRO A 100 4.62 11.40 -10.47
N PRO A 101 3.57 10.85 -11.10
CA PRO A 101 2.30 10.58 -10.43
C PRO A 101 2.44 9.67 -9.20
N LEU A 102 3.26 8.62 -9.28
CA LEU A 102 3.53 7.73 -8.15
C LEU A 102 4.24 8.46 -7.01
N VAL A 103 5.26 9.27 -7.33
CA VAL A 103 6.01 10.04 -6.32
C VAL A 103 5.10 11.03 -5.58
N LYS A 104 4.09 11.62 -6.24
CA LYS A 104 3.13 12.52 -5.59
C LYS A 104 2.29 11.83 -4.51
N LEU A 105 2.08 10.52 -4.60
CA LEU A 105 1.39 9.74 -3.57
C LEU A 105 2.25 9.51 -2.33
N LEU A 106 3.57 9.44 -2.51
CA LEU A 106 4.51 9.02 -1.49
C LEU A 106 4.83 10.14 -0.49
N ALA A 107 5.12 9.76 0.75
CA ALA A 107 5.56 10.70 1.76
C ALA A 107 6.94 11.32 1.42
N PRO A 108 7.23 12.54 1.91
CA PRO A 108 8.56 13.15 1.77
C PRO A 108 9.68 12.20 2.23
N GLY A 109 10.68 11.99 1.36
CA GLY A 109 11.82 11.11 1.64
C GLY A 109 11.48 9.61 1.70
N GLN A 110 10.29 9.21 1.26
CA GLN A 110 9.92 7.80 1.14
C GLN A 110 10.56 7.16 -0.10
N ALA A 111 10.48 7.83 -1.26
CA ALA A 111 11.12 7.39 -2.49
C ALA A 111 12.65 7.57 -2.39
N LEU A 112 13.37 6.47 -2.62
CA LEU A 112 14.83 6.43 -2.65
C LEU A 112 15.34 6.61 -4.07
N SER A 113 16.53 7.20 -4.20
CA SER A 113 17.07 7.61 -5.51
C SER A 113 17.72 6.48 -6.30
N SER A 114 18.00 5.34 -5.66
CA SER A 114 18.69 4.22 -6.28
C SER A 114 18.41 2.89 -5.60
N LEU A 115 18.64 1.80 -6.35
CA LEU A 115 18.57 0.44 -5.82
C LEU A 115 19.58 0.22 -4.68
N SER A 116 20.77 0.84 -4.75
CA SER A 116 21.78 0.73 -3.69
C SER A 116 21.29 1.32 -2.36
N GLU A 117 20.61 2.47 -2.38
CA GLU A 117 19.98 3.06 -1.20
C GLU A 117 18.85 2.17 -0.68
N PHE A 118 18.06 1.60 -1.58
CA PHE A 118 16.99 0.68 -1.21
C PHE A 118 17.51 -0.59 -0.52
N LEU A 119 18.57 -1.20 -1.04
CA LEU A 119 19.22 -2.35 -0.40
C LEU A 119 19.75 -2.02 1.01
N LYS A 120 20.31 -0.82 1.20
CA LYS A 120 20.70 -0.33 2.53
C LYS A 120 19.48 -0.16 3.44
N ALA A 121 18.36 0.32 2.91
CA ALA A 121 17.12 0.44 3.65
C ALA A 121 16.54 -0.92 4.04
N VAL A 122 16.54 -1.91 3.15
CA VAL A 122 16.14 -3.32 3.44
C VAL A 122 16.97 -3.88 4.59
N LYS A 123 18.29 -3.68 4.58
CA LYS A 123 19.15 -4.13 5.69
C LYS A 123 18.84 -3.40 7.00
N LYS A 124 18.63 -2.08 6.96
CA LYS A 124 18.24 -1.29 8.14
C LYS A 124 16.87 -1.67 8.67
N ASP A 125 15.99 -2.17 7.81
CA ASP A 125 14.64 -2.63 8.15
C ASP A 125 14.64 -3.78 9.16
N GLU A 126 15.75 -4.50 9.28
CA GLU A 126 15.96 -5.50 10.32
C GLU A 126 15.86 -4.94 11.75
N GLU A 127 16.12 -3.64 11.92
CA GLU A 127 16.04 -2.91 13.19
C GLU A 127 14.65 -2.25 13.40
N PHE A 128 13.75 -2.37 12.43
CA PHE A 128 12.42 -1.79 12.51
C PHE A 128 11.61 -2.39 13.67
N THR A 129 10.88 -1.53 14.37
CA THR A 129 9.92 -1.91 15.40
C THR A 129 8.56 -1.30 15.10
N PRO A 130 7.46 -2.00 15.42
CA PRO A 130 6.12 -1.49 15.18
C PRO A 130 5.88 -0.16 15.90
N ILE A 131 5.14 0.73 15.22
CA ILE A 131 4.74 2.01 15.79
C ILE A 131 3.41 1.84 16.54
N GLY A 132 3.28 2.48 17.71
CA GLY A 132 2.08 2.42 18.54
C GLY A 132 2.24 1.56 19.78
N ASN A 133 1.13 1.37 20.49
CA ASN A 133 1.03 0.54 21.67
C ASN A 133 0.51 -0.83 21.28
N LYS A 134 1.20 -1.90 21.68
CA LYS A 134 0.75 -3.27 21.39
C LYS A 134 -0.61 -3.52 22.05
N LEU A 135 -1.62 -3.78 21.24
CA LEU A 135 -2.99 -4.07 21.66
C LEU A 135 -3.21 -5.57 21.85
N SER A 136 -2.75 -6.39 20.89
CA SER A 136 -3.00 -7.83 20.91
C SER A 136 -1.95 -8.60 20.11
N SER A 137 -1.89 -9.91 20.30
CA SER A 137 -1.12 -10.83 19.47
C SER A 137 -1.83 -12.17 19.34
N PHE A 138 -1.71 -12.79 18.17
CA PHE A 138 -2.36 -14.07 17.87
C PHE A 138 -1.53 -14.87 16.85
N THR A 139 -1.88 -16.13 16.69
CA THR A 139 -1.30 -17.00 15.65
C THR A 139 -2.37 -17.42 14.65
N LEU A 140 -1.94 -17.71 13.42
CA LEU A 140 -2.78 -18.34 12.40
C LEU A 140 -1.97 -19.41 11.66
N ASP A 141 -2.64 -20.50 11.31
CA ASP A 141 -2.10 -21.51 10.42
C ASP A 141 -2.09 -20.95 8.99
N GLY A 142 -0.90 -20.91 8.39
CA GLY A 142 -0.77 -20.62 6.98
C GLY A 142 -1.40 -21.68 6.09
N SER A 143 -1.69 -21.32 4.84
CA SER A 143 -2.11 -22.28 3.82
C SER A 143 -1.05 -23.38 3.57
N ASP A 144 0.22 -23.05 3.81
CA ASP A 144 1.38 -23.94 3.81
C ASP A 144 1.56 -24.74 5.12
N LYS A 145 0.60 -24.66 6.06
CA LYS A 145 0.64 -25.25 7.41
C LYS A 145 1.76 -24.69 8.29
N VAL A 146 2.33 -23.54 7.95
CA VAL A 146 3.28 -22.83 8.80
C VAL A 146 2.51 -21.87 9.70
N VAL A 147 2.65 -22.06 11.01
CA VAL A 147 2.08 -21.15 12.02
C VAL A 147 2.80 -19.81 11.94
N ARG A 148 2.05 -18.74 11.67
CA ARG A 148 2.55 -17.37 11.65
C ARG A 148 2.06 -16.62 12.88
N ASN A 149 2.89 -15.69 13.38
CA ASN A 149 2.57 -14.86 14.53
C ASN A 149 2.23 -13.45 14.05
N TYR A 150 1.19 -12.87 14.63
CA TYR A 150 0.73 -11.53 14.28
C TYR A 150 0.55 -10.69 15.54
N GLU A 151 0.79 -9.40 15.41
CA GLU A 151 0.64 -8.42 16.46
C GLU A 151 -0.13 -7.21 15.95
N ILE A 152 -1.07 -6.72 16.75
CA ILE A 152 -1.85 -5.51 16.46
C ILE A 152 -1.35 -4.40 17.38
N TYR A 153 -1.10 -3.24 16.80
CA TYR A 153 -0.68 -2.03 17.50
C TYR A 153 -1.71 -0.93 17.29
N GLU A 154 -2.15 -0.31 18.38
CA GLU A 154 -3.00 0.89 18.34
C GLU A 154 -2.13 2.14 18.34
N ALA A 155 -2.46 3.10 17.49
CA ALA A 155 -1.80 4.39 17.42
C ALA A 155 -2.78 5.53 17.17
N ASP A 156 -2.35 6.73 17.53
CA ASP A 156 -2.91 8.02 17.15
C ASP A 156 -1.77 9.02 16.97
N GLU A 157 -2.10 10.28 16.67
CA GLU A 157 -1.13 11.34 16.38
C GLU A 157 -0.13 11.58 17.54
N SER A 158 -0.50 11.25 18.79
CA SER A 158 0.37 11.43 19.94
C SER A 158 1.58 10.48 19.96
N ILE A 159 1.51 9.38 19.19
CA ILE A 159 2.59 8.40 19.09
C ILE A 159 3.73 8.97 18.24
N LYS A 160 4.90 9.13 18.84
CA LYS A 160 6.11 9.61 18.15
C LYS A 160 6.41 8.75 16.92
N GLY A 161 6.57 9.40 15.77
CA GLY A 161 6.89 8.75 14.50
C GLY A 161 5.70 8.14 13.76
N PHE A 162 4.49 8.17 14.35
CA PHE A 162 3.30 7.59 13.74
C PHE A 162 2.87 8.35 12.49
N ARG A 163 2.83 9.68 12.53
CA ARG A 163 2.50 10.51 11.37
C ARG A 163 3.37 10.18 10.15
N GLU A 164 4.69 10.10 10.35
CA GLU A 164 5.64 9.77 9.29
C GLU A 164 5.56 8.31 8.82
N TYR A 165 5.10 7.40 9.67
CA TYR A 165 4.86 6.01 9.30
C TYR A 165 3.57 5.85 8.51
N HIS A 166 2.46 6.41 9.00
CA HIS A 166 1.16 6.39 8.33
C HIS A 166 1.23 7.05 6.95
N ALA A 167 1.93 8.18 6.83
CA ALA A 167 2.12 8.84 5.54
C ALA A 167 2.81 7.95 4.49
N LYS A 168 3.64 7.00 4.92
CA LYS A 168 4.28 6.00 4.04
C LYS A 168 3.40 4.78 3.77
N LEU A 169 2.43 4.51 4.62
CA LEU A 169 1.51 3.38 4.53
C LEU A 169 0.29 3.68 3.66
N GLN A 170 -0.28 4.88 3.78
CA GLN A 170 -1.47 5.30 3.04
C GLN A 170 -1.35 5.28 1.48
N PRO A 171 -0.17 5.31 0.83
CA PRO A 171 -0.14 5.11 -0.62
C PRO A 171 -0.78 3.79 -1.07
N TRP A 172 -0.80 2.77 -0.21
CA TRP A 172 -1.41 1.50 -0.56
C TRP A 172 -2.92 1.56 -0.77
N ILE A 173 -3.66 2.40 -0.05
CA ILE A 173 -5.13 2.46 -0.23
C ILE A 173 -5.55 2.98 -1.60
N MET A 174 -4.71 3.78 -2.26
CA MET A 174 -4.95 4.29 -3.61
C MET A 174 -4.99 3.18 -4.67
N PHE A 175 -4.47 1.98 -4.34
CA PHE A 175 -4.41 0.83 -5.24
C PHE A 175 -5.44 -0.27 -4.94
N TYR A 176 -6.18 -0.18 -3.83
CA TYR A 176 -7.03 -1.28 -3.32
C TYR A 176 -8.36 -0.83 -2.72
N ILE A 177 -8.58 0.46 -2.51
CA ILE A 177 -9.85 0.98 -2.00
C ILE A 177 -10.35 2.03 -3.00
N ASP A 178 -11.46 1.69 -3.66
CA ASP A 178 -12.11 2.62 -4.58
C ASP A 178 -12.62 3.86 -3.84
N ALA A 179 -12.51 5.02 -4.48
CA ALA A 179 -12.80 6.33 -3.89
C ALA A 179 -12.02 6.66 -2.58
N ALA A 180 -10.89 5.98 -2.32
CA ALA A 180 -10.02 6.31 -1.19
C ALA A 180 -9.50 7.75 -1.23
N SER A 181 -9.35 8.34 -0.05
CA SER A 181 -8.70 9.64 0.13
C SER A 181 -7.80 9.61 1.37
N TYR A 182 -6.73 10.39 1.35
CA TYR A 182 -5.91 10.58 2.54
C TYR A 182 -6.70 11.33 3.62
N ILE A 183 -6.60 10.85 4.84
CA ILE A 183 -7.28 11.42 5.99
C ILE A 183 -6.50 12.60 6.58
N ASP A 184 -7.23 13.50 7.23
CA ASP A 184 -6.62 14.52 8.08
C ASP A 184 -6.27 13.90 9.44
N ILE A 185 -4.98 13.63 9.65
CA ILE A 185 -4.45 12.99 10.86
C ILE A 185 -4.41 13.95 12.07
N ASP A 186 -4.65 15.24 11.87
CA ASP A 186 -4.66 16.25 12.96
C ASP A 186 -5.93 16.14 13.83
N ASP A 187 -6.96 15.41 13.37
CA ASP A 187 -8.17 15.16 14.15
C ASP A 187 -7.98 14.00 15.14
N GLU A 188 -8.01 14.33 16.43
CA GLU A 188 -7.87 13.43 17.59
C GLU A 188 -8.92 12.29 17.65
N ASN A 189 -9.98 12.39 16.85
CA ASN A 189 -11.00 11.36 16.76
C ASN A 189 -10.58 10.15 15.92
N TRP A 190 -9.50 10.26 15.14
CA TRP A 190 -8.93 9.14 14.42
C TRP A 190 -8.20 8.17 15.35
N LYS A 191 -8.46 6.88 15.13
CA LYS A 191 -7.72 5.76 15.71
C LYS A 191 -7.22 4.84 14.62
N PHE A 192 -6.02 4.32 14.83
CA PHE A 192 -5.30 3.51 13.86
C PHE A 192 -4.89 2.20 14.47
N TYR A 193 -5.11 1.12 13.73
CA TYR A 193 -4.75 -0.22 14.14
C TYR A 193 -3.84 -0.82 13.08
N LEU A 194 -2.56 -0.99 13.41
CA LEU A 194 -1.54 -1.53 12.53
C LEU A 194 -1.37 -3.02 12.81
N LEU A 195 -1.46 -3.84 11.77
CA LEU A 195 -1.29 -5.29 11.86
C LEU A 195 0.06 -5.69 11.28
N PHE A 196 0.92 -6.28 12.11
CA PHE A 196 2.23 -6.77 11.72
C PHE A 196 2.30 -8.29 11.81
N GLU A 197 2.91 -8.94 10.80
CA GLU A 197 3.49 -10.26 10.99
C GLU A 197 4.79 -10.11 11.79
N ARG A 198 4.97 -10.96 12.82
CA ARG A 198 6.19 -11.05 13.61
C ARG A 198 6.89 -12.38 13.34
N THR A 199 8.13 -12.32 12.87
CA THR A 199 9.00 -13.50 12.74
C THR A 199 10.22 -13.37 13.64
N ASN A 200 10.92 -14.49 13.87
CA ASN A 200 12.20 -14.46 14.58
C ASN A 200 13.29 -14.98 13.63
N ILE A 201 14.29 -14.15 13.34
CA ILE A 201 15.44 -14.51 12.51
C ILE A 201 16.68 -14.39 13.38
N ASN A 202 17.43 -15.49 13.52
CA ASN A 202 18.65 -15.57 14.35
C ASN A 202 18.43 -15.05 15.80
N GLY A 203 17.27 -15.36 16.39
CA GLY A 203 16.91 -14.94 17.75
C GLY A 203 16.46 -13.48 17.89
N SER A 204 16.43 -12.71 16.80
CA SER A 204 15.94 -11.33 16.80
C SER A 204 14.56 -11.24 16.14
N PRO A 205 13.60 -10.50 16.73
CA PRO A 205 12.31 -10.31 16.10
C PRO A 205 12.44 -9.44 14.85
N ARG A 206 11.58 -9.71 13.86
CA ARG A 206 11.38 -8.93 12.65
C ARG A 206 9.90 -8.68 12.48
N TYR A 207 9.56 -7.51 11.95
CA TYR A 207 8.18 -7.03 11.85
C TYR A 207 7.89 -6.58 10.44
N TYR A 208 6.82 -7.11 9.87
CA TYR A 208 6.41 -6.82 8.51
C TYR A 208 4.95 -6.39 8.50
N ILE A 209 4.64 -5.23 7.94
CA ILE A 209 3.26 -4.76 7.87
C ILE A 209 2.45 -5.72 7.01
N ALA A 210 1.32 -6.16 7.55
CA ALA A 210 0.36 -7.03 6.89
C ALA A 210 -0.94 -6.31 6.54
N GLY A 211 -1.25 -5.20 7.21
CA GLY A 211 -2.42 -4.39 6.93
C GLY A 211 -2.66 -3.35 8.01
N TYR A 212 -3.72 -2.57 7.85
CA TYR A 212 -4.18 -1.64 8.88
C TYR A 212 -5.68 -1.37 8.78
N MET A 213 -6.21 -0.75 9.83
CA MET A 213 -7.57 -0.24 9.90
C MET A 213 -7.58 1.15 10.52
N THR A 214 -8.41 2.03 10.01
CA THR A 214 -8.71 3.34 10.60
C THR A 214 -10.15 3.38 11.09
N ILE A 215 -10.35 4.03 12.23
CA ILE A 215 -11.66 4.26 12.83
C ILE A 215 -11.77 5.73 13.19
N TYR A 216 -12.88 6.35 12.81
CA TYR A 216 -13.25 7.68 13.28
C TYR A 216 -14.30 7.57 14.39
N LYS A 217 -14.05 8.24 15.53
CA LYS A 217 -15.00 8.28 16.65
C LYS A 217 -16.00 9.43 16.45
N TYR A 218 -17.14 9.16 15.81
CA TYR A 218 -18.19 10.17 15.69
C TYR A 218 -18.88 10.44 17.02
N TYR A 219 -19.19 11.70 17.30
CA TYR A 219 -20.08 12.05 18.40
C TYR A 219 -21.50 11.56 18.12
N ALA A 220 -22.08 10.85 19.08
CA ALA A 220 -23.46 10.41 19.10
C ALA A 220 -24.19 11.14 20.24
N TYR A 221 -25.12 12.02 19.88
CA TYR A 221 -25.88 12.81 20.84
C TYR A 221 -26.59 11.91 21.88
N PRO A 222 -26.64 12.30 23.17
CA PRO A 222 -26.10 13.54 23.75
C PRO A 222 -24.66 13.46 24.29
N ASP A 223 -24.12 12.27 24.51
CA ASP A 223 -22.88 12.08 25.27
C ASP A 223 -22.15 10.77 24.93
N LYS A 224 -22.43 10.21 23.75
CA LYS A 224 -21.91 8.91 23.31
C LYS A 224 -21.01 9.05 22.09
N ILE A 225 -20.38 7.95 21.71
CA ILE A 225 -19.62 7.83 20.49
C ILE A 225 -20.17 6.70 19.60
N ARG A 226 -20.01 6.87 18.30
CA ARG A 226 -20.28 5.87 17.27
C ARG A 226 -19.02 5.71 16.42
N PRO A 227 -18.13 4.76 16.78
CA PRO A 227 -16.99 4.42 15.95
C PRO A 227 -17.42 4.00 14.54
N ARG A 228 -16.77 4.55 13.52
CA ARG A 228 -16.95 4.15 12.12
C ARG A 228 -15.63 3.70 11.53
N ILE A 229 -15.59 2.46 11.04
CA ILE A 229 -14.48 1.94 10.25
C ILE A 229 -14.47 2.70 8.93
N SER A 230 -13.39 3.42 8.65
CA SER A 230 -13.28 4.22 7.42
C SER A 230 -12.44 3.50 6.38
N GLN A 231 -11.21 3.11 6.73
CA GLN A 231 -10.31 2.41 5.82
C GLN A 231 -9.90 1.08 6.46
N MET A 232 -9.99 -0.01 5.72
CA MET A 232 -9.50 -1.32 6.15
C MET A 232 -8.79 -1.99 4.99
N LEU A 233 -7.50 -2.28 5.17
CA LEU A 233 -6.69 -2.91 4.16
C LEU A 233 -5.85 -4.03 4.77
N ILE A 234 -6.00 -5.24 4.21
CA ILE A 234 -5.00 -6.30 4.35
C ILE A 234 -4.21 -6.32 3.04
N LEU A 235 -2.90 -6.16 3.13
CA LEU A 235 -2.03 -6.11 1.95
C LEU A 235 -2.08 -7.45 1.20
N PRO A 236 -2.00 -7.46 -0.14
CA PRO A 236 -2.31 -8.65 -0.94
C PRO A 236 -1.59 -9.94 -0.53
N PRO A 237 -0.28 -9.94 -0.18
CA PRO A 237 0.42 -11.15 0.27
C PRO A 237 -0.17 -11.80 1.54
N TYR A 238 -1.01 -11.07 2.28
CA TYR A 238 -1.62 -11.48 3.54
C TYR A 238 -3.14 -11.71 3.44
N GLN A 239 -3.74 -11.48 2.28
CA GLN A 239 -5.17 -11.66 2.08
C GLN A 239 -5.57 -13.15 2.05
N LYS A 240 -6.87 -13.42 2.23
CA LYS A 240 -7.47 -14.77 2.19
C LYS A 240 -6.91 -15.74 3.24
N GLN A 241 -6.28 -15.22 4.29
CA GLN A 241 -5.71 -15.99 5.42
C GLN A 241 -6.50 -15.80 6.73
N GLY A 242 -7.64 -15.11 6.71
CA GLY A 242 -8.45 -14.83 7.90
C GLY A 242 -8.00 -13.61 8.72
N LEU A 243 -6.92 -12.93 8.31
CA LEU A 243 -6.38 -11.77 9.02
C LEU A 243 -7.36 -10.61 9.13
N GLY A 244 -8.09 -10.29 8.06
CA GLY A 244 -9.09 -9.22 8.09
C GLY A 244 -10.20 -9.50 9.12
N ALA A 245 -10.74 -10.72 9.12
CA ALA A 245 -11.75 -11.12 10.10
C ALA A 245 -11.22 -11.09 11.54
N LYS A 246 -9.97 -11.53 11.77
CA LYS A 246 -9.33 -11.45 13.09
C LYS A 246 -9.08 -10.02 13.55
N LEU A 247 -8.61 -9.16 12.65
CA LEU A 247 -8.39 -7.75 12.92
C LEU A 247 -9.69 -7.07 13.34
N LEU A 248 -10.76 -7.27 12.56
CA LEU A 248 -12.09 -6.73 12.85
C LEU A 248 -12.66 -7.25 14.17
N ASP A 249 -12.58 -8.56 14.42
CA ASP A 249 -13.07 -9.18 15.68
C ASP A 249 -12.34 -8.62 16.91
N ILE A 250 -11.01 -8.52 16.85
CA ILE A 250 -10.20 -8.02 17.97
C ILE A 250 -10.49 -6.55 18.24
N ILE A 251 -10.54 -5.71 17.19
CA ILE A 251 -10.81 -4.28 17.35
C ILE A 251 -12.27 -4.05 17.79
N SER A 252 -13.24 -4.78 17.25
CA SER A 252 -14.65 -4.62 17.67
C SER A 252 -14.83 -4.92 19.16
N LYS A 253 -14.08 -5.89 19.70
CA LYS A 253 -14.09 -6.22 21.13
C LYS A 253 -13.56 -5.11 22.02
N THR A 254 -12.68 -4.23 21.54
CA THR A 254 -12.20 -3.09 22.37
C THR A 254 -13.29 -2.06 22.62
N PHE A 255 -14.28 -1.97 21.75
CA PHE A 255 -15.43 -1.07 21.88
C PHE A 255 -16.65 -1.73 22.55
N TRP A 256 -16.72 -3.06 22.57
CA TRP A 256 -17.90 -3.79 23.07
C TRP A 256 -18.23 -3.49 24.54
N ASP A 257 -17.20 -3.40 25.38
CA ASP A 257 -17.37 -3.16 26.82
C ASP A 257 -17.38 -1.66 27.18
N ASP A 258 -17.23 -0.77 26.21
CA ASP A 258 -17.28 0.68 26.44
C ASP A 258 -18.73 1.16 26.46
N SER A 259 -19.24 1.47 27.66
CA SER A 259 -20.59 2.02 27.85
C SER A 259 -20.83 3.36 27.14
N ASN A 260 -19.80 4.03 26.62
CA ASN A 260 -19.92 5.23 25.81
C ASN A 260 -20.12 4.95 24.32
N VAL A 261 -19.92 3.72 23.87
CA VAL A 261 -20.13 3.31 22.48
C VAL A 261 -21.57 2.86 22.27
N VAL A 262 -22.24 3.41 21.25
CA VAL A 262 -23.59 2.99 20.87
C VAL A 262 -23.56 1.71 20.03
N ASP A 263 -22.80 1.76 18.93
CA ASP A 263 -22.62 0.71 17.94
C ASP A 263 -21.37 1.04 17.09
N ILE A 264 -20.92 0.07 16.28
CA ILE A 264 -19.82 0.24 15.32
C ILE A 264 -20.40 0.20 13.90
N THR A 265 -19.99 1.14 13.06
CA THR A 265 -20.45 1.27 11.66
C THR A 265 -19.28 1.18 10.67
N GLY A 266 -19.58 1.05 9.38
CA GLY A 266 -18.60 1.18 8.29
C GLY A 266 -18.95 2.36 7.38
N GLU A 267 -17.93 2.96 6.77
CA GLU A 267 -18.07 3.94 5.68
C GLU A 267 -18.36 3.28 4.33
#